data_AF-A0A968QDT0-F1
#
_entry.id   AF-A0A968QDT0-F1
#
_cell.length_a   1.000
_cell.length_b   1.000
_cell.length_c   1.000
_cell.angle_alpha   90.00
_cell.angle_beta   90.00
_cell.angle_gamma   90.00
#
_symmetry.space_group_name_H-M   'P 1'
#
loop_
_entity.id
_entity.type
_entity.pdbx_description
1 polymer ?
#
loop_
_entity_poly.entity_id
_entity_poly.type
_entity_poly.pdbx_seq_one_letter_code
_entity_poly.pdbx_strand_id
1 'polypeptide(L)'
;MSAYAYALYGLLLCASGNINTGYQLGKLAEELQEKFDAQDIKSKVSFLFNNMIRHWRKPAIATLEPFLQGIQTGIEVGDLEYACFHAKYYCTYLFLVGEALPTVEAKSSKQIEMIAHFKQDFQLNYARIWYQLNLNLQGQATERLLLIGKSFDESKMLTMWQAANNATSLSFALSRQINSLLLLSRLSPGCSLW
;
A
#
# COMPACT_ATOMS: atom_id res chain seq x y z
N MET A 1 -2.01 -11.50 21.82
CA MET A 1 -2.94 -12.21 20.90
C MET A 1 -4.34 -11.59 20.85
N SER A 2 -4.92 -11.13 21.98
CA SER A 2 -6.27 -10.52 22.00
C SER A 2 -6.42 -9.28 21.12
N ALA A 3 -5.48 -8.33 21.17
CA ALA A 3 -5.51 -7.11 20.34
C ALA A 3 -5.63 -7.42 18.83
N TYR A 4 -4.84 -8.35 18.33
CA TYR A 4 -4.89 -8.77 16.93
C TYR A 4 -6.25 -9.38 16.54
N ALA A 5 -6.85 -10.19 17.41
CA ALA A 5 -8.17 -10.77 17.19
C ALA A 5 -9.27 -9.69 17.12
N TYR A 6 -9.21 -8.67 17.99
CA TYR A 6 -10.13 -7.53 17.94
C TYR A 6 -9.99 -6.73 16.64
N ALA A 7 -8.76 -6.51 16.15
CA ALA A 7 -8.54 -5.84 14.88
C ALA A 7 -9.14 -6.65 13.71
N LEU A 8 -8.89 -7.95 13.64
CA LEU A 8 -9.47 -8.80 12.60
C LEU A 8 -11.00 -8.86 12.67
N TYR A 9 -11.57 -8.97 13.87
CA TYR A 9 -13.01 -8.97 14.02
C TYR A 9 -13.62 -7.60 13.64
N GLY A 10 -12.94 -6.51 13.99
CA GLY A 10 -13.30 -5.16 13.56
C GLY A 10 -13.34 -5.03 12.03
N LEU A 11 -12.34 -5.56 11.33
CA LEU A 11 -12.32 -5.63 9.87
C LEU A 11 -13.53 -6.38 9.31
N LEU A 12 -13.83 -7.57 9.84
CA LEU A 12 -14.97 -8.37 9.37
C LEU A 12 -16.31 -7.63 9.55
N LEU A 13 -16.48 -6.90 10.65
CA LEU A 13 -17.67 -6.08 10.89
C LEU A 13 -17.75 -4.89 9.93
N CYS A 14 -16.63 -4.22 9.64
CA CYS A 14 -16.62 -3.17 8.62
C CYS A 14 -17.02 -3.72 7.25
N ALA A 15 -16.45 -4.86 6.85
CA ALA A 15 -16.71 -5.50 5.57
C ALA A 15 -18.17 -5.99 5.43
N SER A 16 -18.84 -6.34 6.53
CA SER A 16 -20.27 -6.73 6.54
C SER A 16 -21.24 -5.54 6.66
N GLY A 17 -20.73 -4.31 6.67
CA GLY A 17 -21.53 -3.09 6.74
C GLY A 17 -21.75 -2.54 8.17
N ASN A 18 -21.34 -3.26 9.21
CA ASN A 18 -21.35 -2.76 10.59
C ASN A 18 -20.10 -1.91 10.90
N ILE A 19 -19.95 -0.83 10.12
CA ILE A 19 -18.76 0.03 10.10
C ILE A 19 -18.48 0.66 11.47
N ASN A 20 -19.51 1.14 12.17
CA ASN A 20 -19.31 1.82 13.44
C ASN A 20 -18.71 0.87 14.49
N THR A 21 -19.29 -0.32 14.63
CA THR A 21 -18.79 -1.32 15.60
C THR A 21 -17.41 -1.81 15.17
N GLY A 22 -17.22 -2.12 13.90
CA GLY A 22 -15.94 -2.57 13.36
C GLY A 22 -14.81 -1.57 13.61
N TYR A 23 -15.09 -0.29 13.41
CA TYR A 23 -14.13 0.78 13.69
C TYR A 23 -13.78 0.92 15.17
N GLN A 24 -14.77 0.80 16.08
CA GLN A 24 -14.50 0.85 17.52
C GLN A 24 -13.66 -0.35 17.98
N LEU A 25 -13.91 -1.55 17.44
CA LEU A 25 -13.08 -2.71 17.74
C LEU A 25 -11.64 -2.57 17.22
N GLY A 26 -11.47 -1.96 16.04
CA GLY A 26 -10.15 -1.61 15.52
C GLY A 26 -9.39 -0.66 16.44
N LYS A 27 -10.05 0.37 16.97
CA LYS A 27 -9.44 1.27 17.97
C LYS A 27 -9.13 0.56 19.28
N LEU A 28 -10.06 -0.25 19.77
CA LEU A 28 -9.86 -1.05 20.98
C LEU A 28 -8.64 -1.96 20.84
N ALA A 29 -8.38 -2.50 19.64
CA ALA A 29 -7.18 -3.29 19.38
C ALA A 29 -5.88 -2.48 19.58
N GLU A 30 -5.82 -1.23 19.10
CA GLU A 30 -4.68 -0.34 19.35
C GLU A 30 -4.52 -0.04 20.85
N GLU A 31 -5.62 0.31 21.53
CA GLU A 31 -5.61 0.61 22.98
C GLU A 31 -5.17 -0.60 23.83
N LEU A 32 -5.65 -1.81 23.50
CA LEU A 32 -5.26 -3.04 24.18
C LEU A 32 -3.79 -3.37 23.93
N GLN A 33 -3.30 -3.14 22.71
CA GLN A 33 -1.89 -3.35 22.41
C GLN A 33 -0.99 -2.46 23.28
N GLU A 34 -1.33 -1.17 23.41
CA GLU A 34 -0.60 -0.23 24.27
C GLU A 34 -0.68 -0.61 25.74
N LYS A 35 -1.89 -0.93 26.23
CA LYS A 35 -2.12 -1.26 27.64
C LYS A 35 -1.31 -2.47 28.14
N PHE A 36 -1.10 -3.47 27.28
CA PHE A 36 -0.37 -4.69 27.64
C PHE A 36 1.11 -4.66 27.24
N ASP A 37 1.61 -3.50 26.79
CA ASP A 37 3.01 -3.31 26.36
C ASP A 37 3.47 -4.38 25.36
N ALA A 38 2.55 -4.83 24.51
CA ALA A 38 2.79 -5.94 23.59
C ALA A 38 3.55 -5.43 22.36
N GLN A 39 4.82 -5.09 22.52
CA GLN A 39 5.66 -4.45 21.50
C GLN A 39 5.80 -5.32 20.24
N ASP A 40 5.92 -6.64 20.41
CA ASP A 40 6.08 -7.61 19.32
C ASP A 40 4.93 -7.61 18.30
N ILE A 41 3.75 -7.10 18.67
CA ILE A 41 2.58 -7.04 17.77
C ILE A 41 2.15 -5.60 17.47
N LYS A 42 2.88 -4.60 17.95
CA LYS A 42 2.53 -3.18 17.83
C LYS A 42 2.42 -2.74 16.37
N SER A 43 3.48 -2.98 15.61
CA SER A 43 3.54 -2.62 14.19
C SER A 43 2.43 -3.33 13.39
N LYS A 44 2.21 -4.62 13.68
CA LYS A 44 1.18 -5.46 13.08
C LYS A 44 -0.25 -4.99 13.36
N VAL A 45 -0.59 -4.69 14.61
CA VAL A 45 -1.94 -4.21 14.99
C VAL A 45 -2.20 -2.84 14.39
N SER A 46 -1.24 -1.92 14.49
CA SER A 46 -1.30 -0.61 13.85
C SER A 46 -1.51 -0.73 12.34
N PHE A 47 -0.77 -1.63 11.66
CA PHE A 47 -0.94 -1.85 10.23
C PHE A 47 -2.36 -2.29 9.87
N LEU A 48 -2.92 -3.26 10.60
CA LEU A 48 -4.28 -3.74 10.35
C LEU A 48 -5.30 -2.62 10.49
N PHE A 49 -5.23 -1.84 11.56
CA PHE A 49 -6.16 -0.75 11.77
C PHE A 49 -6.04 0.29 10.64
N ASN A 50 -4.83 0.76 10.37
CA ASN A 50 -4.59 1.86 9.44
C ASN A 50 -4.88 1.49 7.99
N ASN A 51 -4.54 0.27 7.57
CA ASN A 51 -4.78 -0.17 6.20
C ASN A 51 -6.20 -0.70 5.98
N MET A 52 -6.75 -1.47 6.94
CA MET A 52 -7.98 -2.24 6.70
C MET A 52 -9.24 -1.62 7.33
N ILE A 53 -9.10 -0.75 8.33
CA ILE A 53 -10.25 -0.25 9.13
C ILE A 53 -10.41 1.27 9.04
N ARG A 54 -9.31 2.03 9.07
CA ARG A 54 -9.36 3.50 9.16
C ARG A 54 -10.15 4.15 8.02
N HIS A 55 -9.96 3.65 6.79
CA HIS A 55 -10.54 4.22 5.58
C HIS A 55 -12.09 4.16 5.53
N TRP A 56 -12.71 3.27 6.31
CA TRP A 56 -14.17 3.19 6.41
C TRP A 56 -14.80 4.42 7.09
N ARG A 57 -14.02 5.21 7.83
CA ARG A 57 -14.50 6.42 8.54
C ARG A 57 -13.67 7.66 8.33
N LYS A 58 -12.45 7.53 7.81
CA LYS A 58 -11.50 8.63 7.64
C LYS A 58 -10.99 8.64 6.20
N PRO A 59 -10.70 9.82 5.62
CA PRO A 59 -10.13 9.90 4.28
C PRO A 59 -8.77 9.20 4.25
N ALA A 60 -8.39 8.68 3.07
CA ALA A 60 -7.14 7.95 2.87
C ALA A 60 -5.89 8.76 3.29
N ILE A 61 -5.91 10.09 3.18
CA ILE A 61 -4.80 10.95 3.64
C ILE A 61 -4.49 10.77 5.13
N ALA A 62 -5.48 10.38 5.94
CA ALA A 62 -5.32 10.14 7.37
C ALA A 62 -4.56 8.83 7.70
N THR A 63 -4.15 8.03 6.71
CA THR A 63 -3.32 6.83 6.91
C THR A 63 -1.83 7.09 6.68
N LEU A 64 -1.45 8.16 5.97
CA LEU A 64 -0.06 8.41 5.58
C LEU A 64 0.88 8.57 6.78
N GLU A 65 0.50 9.43 7.71
CA GLU A 65 1.27 9.65 8.93
C GLU A 65 1.34 8.39 9.82
N PRO A 66 0.22 7.68 10.10
CA PRO A 66 0.29 6.38 10.77
C PRO A 66 1.18 5.34 10.10
N PHE A 67 1.26 5.30 8.76
CA PHE A 67 2.18 4.39 8.08
C PHE A 67 3.64 4.77 8.34
N LEU A 68 4.00 6.05 8.34
CA LEU A 68 5.36 6.47 8.69
C LEU A 68 5.73 6.11 10.13
N GLN A 69 4.79 6.28 11.06
CA GLN A 69 4.98 5.87 12.46
C GLN A 69 5.09 4.35 12.62
N GLY A 70 4.31 3.60 11.83
CA GLY A 70 4.36 2.14 11.78
C GLY A 70 5.67 1.59 11.24
N ILE A 71 6.28 2.27 10.27
CA ILE A 71 7.64 1.97 9.79
C ILE A 71 8.64 2.08 10.94
N GLN A 72 8.64 3.23 11.61
CA GLN A 72 9.59 3.50 12.70
C GLN A 72 9.42 2.49 13.83
N THR A 73 8.17 2.27 14.26
CA THR A 73 7.84 1.30 15.30
C THR A 73 8.30 -0.11 14.92
N GLY A 74 8.03 -0.55 13.68
CA GLY A 74 8.43 -1.87 13.22
C GLY A 74 9.95 -2.06 13.23
N ILE A 75 10.72 -1.03 12.85
CA ILE A 75 12.19 -1.07 12.93
C ILE A 75 12.67 -1.15 14.38
N GLU A 76 12.09 -0.35 15.28
CA GLU A 76 12.47 -0.30 16.70
C GLU A 76 12.24 -1.63 17.43
N VAL A 77 11.14 -2.31 17.12
CA VAL A 77 10.78 -3.59 17.76
C VAL A 77 11.27 -4.82 16.99
N GLY A 78 12.00 -4.62 15.87
CA GLY A 78 12.52 -5.70 15.03
C GLY A 78 11.48 -6.39 14.12
N ASP A 79 10.25 -5.88 14.05
CA ASP A 79 9.20 -6.34 13.13
C ASP A 79 9.41 -5.72 11.72
N LEU A 80 10.47 -6.18 11.05
CA LEU A 80 10.88 -5.71 9.72
C LEU A 80 9.84 -6.01 8.64
N GLU A 81 9.11 -7.11 8.78
CA GLU A 81 8.05 -7.50 7.85
C GLU A 81 6.94 -6.43 7.86
N TYR A 82 6.41 -6.06 9.03
CA TYR A 82 5.38 -5.05 9.11
C TYR A 82 5.90 -3.63 8.86
N ALA A 83 7.16 -3.32 9.20
CA ALA A 83 7.78 -2.07 8.76
C ALA A 83 7.74 -1.93 7.24
N CYS A 84 8.08 -3.00 6.51
CA CYS A 84 8.03 -3.01 5.05
C CYS A 84 6.59 -3.01 4.50
N PHE A 85 5.62 -3.59 5.21
CA PHE A 85 4.21 -3.45 4.85
C PHE A 85 3.74 -2.00 4.95
N HIS A 86 4.05 -1.31 6.05
CA HIS A 86 3.74 0.11 6.19
C HIS A 86 4.39 0.93 5.06
N ALA A 87 5.66 0.68 4.74
CA ALA A 87 6.37 1.34 3.65
C ALA A 87 5.71 1.12 2.28
N LYS A 88 5.34 -0.14 1.95
CA LYS A 88 4.62 -0.48 0.72
C LYS A 88 3.27 0.25 0.61
N TYR A 89 2.49 0.25 1.69
CA TYR A 89 1.17 0.88 1.69
C TYR A 89 1.25 2.40 1.77
N TYR A 90 2.30 2.97 2.36
CA TYR A 90 2.60 4.39 2.25
C TYR A 90 2.77 4.82 0.79
N CYS A 91 3.62 4.14 0.01
CA CYS A 91 3.78 4.44 -1.42
C CYS A 91 2.46 4.34 -2.19
N THR A 92 1.65 3.33 -1.84
CA THR A 92 0.32 3.13 -2.44
C THR A 92 -0.61 4.29 -2.17
N TYR A 93 -0.80 4.64 -0.91
CA TYR A 93 -1.76 5.64 -0.51
C TYR A 93 -1.29 7.05 -0.88
N LEU A 94 0.02 7.31 -0.84
CA LEU A 94 0.60 8.59 -1.24
C LEU A 94 0.25 8.93 -2.69
N PHE A 95 0.30 7.95 -3.59
CA PHE A 95 -0.16 8.11 -4.97
C PHE A 95 -1.68 8.31 -5.03
N LEU A 96 -2.46 7.47 -4.33
CA LEU A 96 -3.92 7.47 -4.40
C LEU A 96 -4.60 8.73 -3.83
N VAL A 97 -3.96 9.41 -2.88
CA VAL A 97 -4.50 10.67 -2.33
C VAL A 97 -4.32 11.86 -3.27
N GLY A 98 -3.63 11.68 -4.41
CA GLY A 98 -3.47 12.72 -5.43
C GLY A 98 -2.39 13.75 -5.12
N GLU A 99 -1.36 13.38 -4.37
CA GLU A 99 -0.17 14.23 -4.19
C GLU A 99 0.54 14.48 -5.52
N ALA A 100 1.30 15.58 -5.60
CA ALA A 100 2.04 15.92 -6.82
C ALA A 100 3.01 14.79 -7.21
N LEU A 101 3.00 14.36 -8.48
CA LEU A 101 3.78 13.20 -8.95
C LEU A 101 5.28 13.27 -8.61
N PRO A 102 5.96 14.44 -8.69
CA PRO A 102 7.36 14.55 -8.24
C PRO A 102 7.53 14.32 -6.73
N THR A 103 6.56 14.74 -5.92
CA THR A 103 6.54 14.49 -4.47
C THR A 103 6.32 13.01 -4.18
N VAL A 104 5.41 12.37 -4.91
CA VAL A 104 5.19 10.92 -4.82
C VAL A 104 6.48 10.16 -5.17
N GLU A 105 7.19 10.59 -6.21
CA GLU A 105 8.48 10.00 -6.60
C GLU A 105 9.50 10.09 -5.45
N ALA A 106 9.78 11.30 -4.97
CA ALA A 106 10.83 11.54 -3.97
C ALA A 106 10.56 10.82 -2.64
N LYS A 107 9.30 10.77 -2.19
CA LYS A 107 8.94 10.10 -0.94
C LYS A 107 8.90 8.59 -1.07
N SER A 108 8.44 8.08 -2.22
CA SER A 108 8.34 6.64 -2.46
C SER A 108 9.71 5.99 -2.72
N SER A 109 10.68 6.69 -3.33
CA SER A 109 12.03 6.16 -3.55
C SER A 109 12.70 5.78 -2.23
N LYS A 110 12.61 6.64 -1.21
CA LYS A 110 13.14 6.37 0.14
C LYS A 110 12.57 5.08 0.74
N GLN A 111 11.27 4.84 0.57
CA GLN A 111 10.63 3.64 1.09
C GLN A 111 11.05 2.39 0.30
N ILE A 112 11.17 2.51 -1.03
CA ILE A 112 11.64 1.42 -1.90
C ILE A 112 13.08 1.02 -1.54
N GLU A 113 13.96 1.98 -1.30
CA GLU A 113 15.34 1.74 -0.86
C GLU A 113 15.38 0.99 0.47
N MET A 114 14.55 1.39 1.44
CA MET A 114 14.46 0.72 2.73
C MET A 114 13.93 -0.72 2.62
N ILE A 115 12.85 -0.94 1.86
CA ILE A 115 12.30 -2.28 1.65
C ILE A 115 13.34 -3.19 0.94
N ALA A 116 14.09 -2.64 -0.03
CA ALA A 116 15.16 -3.36 -0.71
C ALA A 116 16.32 -3.70 0.24
N HIS A 117 16.71 -2.77 1.12
CA HIS A 117 17.73 -3.00 2.14
C HIS A 117 17.35 -4.16 3.08
N PHE A 118 16.08 -4.24 3.47
CA PHE A 118 15.56 -5.34 4.32
C PHE A 118 15.20 -6.62 3.54
N LYS A 119 15.43 -6.67 2.23
CA LYS A 119 15.22 -7.85 1.36
C LYS A 119 13.78 -8.40 1.42
N GLN A 120 12.79 -7.50 1.48
CA GLN A 120 11.36 -7.84 1.53
C GLN A 120 10.74 -7.79 0.12
N ASP A 121 10.98 -8.82 -0.69
CA ASP A 121 10.67 -8.82 -2.12
C ASP A 121 9.19 -8.64 -2.44
N PHE A 122 8.28 -9.19 -1.63
CA PHE A 122 6.84 -9.04 -1.85
C PHE A 122 6.43 -7.56 -1.76
N GLN A 123 6.81 -6.90 -0.67
CA GLN A 123 6.55 -5.49 -0.42
C GLN A 123 7.25 -4.61 -1.46
N LEU A 124 8.48 -4.96 -1.82
CA LEU A 124 9.31 -4.24 -2.79
C LEU A 124 8.65 -4.22 -4.17
N ASN A 125 8.27 -5.39 -4.67
CA ASN A 125 7.65 -5.53 -5.98
C ASN A 125 6.35 -4.72 -6.06
N TYR A 126 5.51 -4.77 -5.01
CA TYR A 126 4.26 -4.00 -4.99
C TYR A 126 4.49 -2.48 -4.89
N ALA A 127 5.48 -2.02 -4.13
CA ALA A 127 5.82 -0.60 -4.06
C ALA A 127 6.33 -0.08 -5.41
N ARG A 128 7.16 -0.89 -6.09
CA ARG A 128 7.71 -0.58 -7.43
C ARG A 128 6.65 -0.43 -8.50
N ILE A 129 5.54 -1.18 -8.42
CA ILE A 129 4.41 -1.01 -9.36
C ILE A 129 3.87 0.43 -9.32
N TRP A 130 3.60 0.97 -8.12
CA TRP A 130 3.09 2.34 -7.98
C TRP A 130 4.11 3.38 -8.40
N TYR A 131 5.36 3.16 -8.04
CA TYR A 131 6.43 4.07 -8.40
C TYR A 131 6.64 4.10 -9.92
N GLN A 132 6.62 2.94 -10.60
CA GLN A 132 6.70 2.89 -12.06
C GLN A 132 5.48 3.55 -12.71
N LEU A 133 4.27 3.33 -12.19
CA LEU A 133 3.08 4.05 -12.66
C LEU A 133 3.24 5.57 -12.52
N ASN A 134 3.77 6.04 -11.40
CA ASN A 134 4.07 7.45 -11.19
C ASN A 134 5.07 7.99 -12.22
N LEU A 135 6.14 7.24 -12.53
CA LEU A 135 7.09 7.61 -13.59
C LEU A 135 6.43 7.66 -14.97
N ASN A 136 5.56 6.70 -15.28
CA ASN A 136 4.81 6.67 -16.55
C ASN A 136 3.93 7.91 -16.72
N LEU A 137 3.22 8.33 -15.66
CA LEU A 137 2.38 9.52 -15.68
C LEU A 137 3.18 10.82 -15.78
N GLN A 138 4.40 10.85 -15.28
CA GLN A 138 5.34 11.95 -15.48
C GLN A 138 5.98 11.96 -16.88
N GLY A 139 5.66 10.98 -17.74
CA GLY A 139 6.24 10.85 -19.08
C GLY A 139 7.70 10.39 -19.09
N GLN A 140 8.18 9.80 -17.99
CA GLN A 140 9.56 9.31 -17.85
C GLN A 140 9.74 7.86 -18.34
N ALA A 141 8.68 7.22 -18.85
CA ALA A 141 8.74 5.86 -19.40
C ALA A 141 8.67 5.89 -20.94
N THR A 142 9.41 4.98 -21.58
CA THR A 142 9.42 4.80 -23.03
C THR A 142 8.02 4.49 -23.56
N GLU A 143 7.31 3.56 -22.92
CA GLU A 143 5.91 3.24 -23.20
C GLU A 143 5.04 3.49 -21.97
N ARG A 144 4.15 4.48 -22.04
CA ARG A 144 3.37 4.93 -20.86
C ARG A 144 2.28 3.95 -20.42
N LEU A 145 1.84 3.08 -21.32
CA LEU A 145 0.74 2.12 -21.09
C LEU A 145 1.21 0.77 -20.54
N LEU A 146 2.52 0.54 -20.55
CA LEU A 146 3.14 -0.66 -20.01
C LEU A 146 3.90 -0.28 -18.74
N LEU A 147 3.79 -1.08 -17.69
CA LEU A 147 4.56 -0.87 -16.46
C LEU A 147 5.97 -1.43 -16.63
N ILE A 148 6.70 -0.87 -17.60
CA ILE A 148 8.06 -1.26 -17.96
C ILE A 148 8.94 -0.01 -17.89
N GLY A 149 9.93 -0.03 -16.99
CA GLY A 149 10.88 1.05 -16.85
C GLY A 149 11.92 0.78 -15.76
N LYS A 150 12.55 1.85 -15.27
CA LYS A 150 13.70 1.76 -14.35
C LYS A 150 13.40 0.98 -13.06
N SER A 151 12.14 0.99 -12.62
CA SER A 151 11.76 0.49 -11.30
C SER A 151 11.04 -0.85 -11.35
N PHE A 152 10.29 -1.12 -12.42
CA PHE A 152 9.46 -2.31 -12.55
C PHE A 152 9.42 -2.77 -14.01
N ASP A 153 9.42 -4.10 -14.19
CA ASP A 153 9.29 -4.74 -15.50
C ASP A 153 8.16 -5.76 -15.40
N GLU A 154 6.98 -5.34 -15.83
CA GLU A 154 5.77 -6.16 -15.80
C GLU A 154 5.92 -7.46 -16.58
N SER A 155 6.64 -7.47 -17.71
CA SER A 155 6.80 -8.67 -18.55
C SER A 155 7.46 -9.82 -17.78
N LYS A 156 8.53 -9.52 -17.04
CA LYS A 156 9.26 -10.50 -16.22
C LYS A 156 8.44 -10.94 -15.01
N MET A 157 7.76 -9.99 -14.37
CA MET A 157 7.01 -10.24 -13.14
C MET A 157 5.76 -11.07 -13.39
N LEU A 158 5.06 -10.86 -14.51
CA LEU A 158 3.91 -11.67 -14.91
C LEU A 158 4.32 -13.14 -15.11
N THR A 159 5.41 -13.40 -15.83
CA THR A 159 5.93 -14.77 -16.04
C THR A 159 6.26 -15.43 -14.71
N MET A 160 6.95 -14.71 -13.81
CA MET A 160 7.30 -15.23 -12.49
C MET A 160 6.06 -15.54 -11.64
N TRP A 161 5.06 -14.66 -11.63
CA TRP A 161 3.84 -14.86 -10.84
C TRP A 161 2.93 -15.95 -11.41
N GLN A 162 2.90 -16.12 -12.73
CA GLN A 162 2.22 -17.25 -13.37
C GLN A 162 2.87 -18.58 -12.95
N ALA A 163 4.20 -18.67 -13.00
CA ALA A 163 4.93 -19.86 -12.55
C ALA A 163 4.73 -20.14 -11.05
N ALA A 164 4.60 -19.08 -10.24
CA ALA A 164 4.37 -19.18 -8.79
C ALA A 164 2.89 -19.33 -8.39
N ASN A 165 1.96 -19.42 -9.34
CA ASN A 165 0.51 -19.43 -9.12
C ASN A 165 0.01 -18.28 -8.20
N ASN A 166 0.62 -17.10 -8.31
CA ASN A 166 0.34 -15.95 -7.45
C ASN A 166 -0.77 -15.07 -8.06
N ALA A 167 -2.00 -15.59 -8.01
CA ALA A 167 -3.19 -14.94 -8.58
C ALA A 167 -3.42 -13.52 -8.05
N THR A 168 -3.15 -13.28 -6.76
CA THR A 168 -3.32 -11.96 -6.12
C THR A 168 -2.44 -10.90 -6.77
N SER A 169 -1.17 -11.23 -7.06
CA SER A 169 -0.23 -10.28 -7.69
C SER A 169 -0.57 -10.03 -9.16
N LEU A 170 -1.08 -11.04 -9.85
CA LEU A 170 -1.57 -10.94 -11.22
C LEU A 170 -2.79 -10.02 -11.34
N SER A 171 -3.84 -10.25 -10.54
CA SER A 171 -5.04 -9.39 -10.54
C SER A 171 -4.71 -7.93 -10.20
N PHE A 172 -3.75 -7.73 -9.31
CA PHE A 172 -3.35 -6.41 -8.86
C PHE A 172 -2.60 -5.62 -9.95
N ALA A 173 -1.69 -6.24 -10.70
CA ALA A 173 -1.01 -5.61 -11.83
C ALA A 173 -2.01 -5.23 -12.95
N LEU A 174 -2.91 -6.16 -13.32
CA LEU A 174 -3.90 -5.95 -14.36
C LEU A 174 -4.87 -4.80 -14.04
N SER A 175 -5.34 -4.71 -12.79
CA SER A 175 -6.24 -3.61 -12.37
C SER A 175 -5.61 -2.22 -12.50
N ARG A 176 -4.29 -2.14 -12.46
CA ARG A 176 -3.55 -0.87 -12.51
C ARG A 176 -3.24 -0.43 -13.92
N GLN A 177 -2.99 -1.38 -14.81
CA GLN A 177 -2.87 -1.10 -16.23
C GLN A 177 -4.18 -0.49 -16.78
N ILE A 178 -5.32 -0.99 -16.30
CA ILE A 178 -6.64 -0.42 -16.61
C ILE A 178 -6.76 1.02 -16.06
N ASN A 179 -6.34 1.27 -14.82
CA ASN A 179 -6.36 2.63 -14.25
C ASN A 179 -5.40 3.59 -14.95
N SER A 180 -4.21 3.15 -15.38
CA SER A 180 -3.28 3.99 -16.13
C SER A 180 -3.83 4.36 -17.50
N LEU A 181 -4.49 3.42 -18.19
CA LEU A 181 -5.19 3.66 -19.44
C LEU A 181 -6.31 4.69 -19.27
N LEU A 182 -7.11 4.58 -18.20
CA LEU A 182 -8.22 5.50 -17.91
C LEU A 182 -7.74 6.91 -17.51
N LEU A 183 -6.61 7.03 -16.81
CA LEU A 183 -6.06 8.33 -16.43
C LEU A 183 -5.39 9.04 -17.61
N LEU A 184 -4.66 8.29 -18.45
CA LEU A 184 -3.98 8.85 -19.61
C LEU A 184 -4.94 9.24 -20.74
N SER A 185 -6.05 8.51 -20.92
CA SER A 185 -7.09 8.91 -21.89
C SER A 185 -7.74 10.25 -21.53
N ARG A 186 -8.00 10.49 -20.24
CA ARG A 186 -8.56 11.76 -19.73
C ARG A 186 -7.60 12.95 -19.79
N LEU A 187 -6.29 12.70 -19.72
CA LEU A 187 -5.26 13.74 -19.76
C LEU A 187 -4.79 14.08 -21.18
N SER A 188 -5.18 13.31 -22.20
CA SER A 188 -4.87 13.61 -23.60
C SER A 188 -5.83 14.67 -24.17
N PRO A 189 -5.36 15.86 -24.58
CA PRO A 189 -6.20 16.84 -25.25
C PRO A 189 -6.45 16.35 -26.68
N GLY A 190 -7.51 15.59 -26.87
CA GLY A 190 -7.90 15.04 -28.18
C GLY A 190 -8.78 13.79 -28.14
N CYS A 191 -8.92 13.12 -27.00
CA CYS A 191 -9.80 11.95 -26.90
C CYS A 191 -11.20 12.33 -26.43
N SER A 192 -11.98 12.94 -27.33
CA SER A 192 -13.44 12.96 -27.21
C SER A 192 -13.95 11.58 -27.63
N LEU A 193 -14.15 10.70 -26.65
CA LEU A 193 -14.98 9.52 -26.83
C LEU A 193 -16.19 9.67 -25.90
N TRP A 194 -17.35 9.70 -26.55
CA TRP A 194 -18.73 9.76 -26.05
C TRP A 194 -18.98 9.01 -24.75
#